data_AF-A0A2S1STM3-F1
#
_entry.id   AF-A0A2S1STM3-F1
#
_cell.length_a   1.000
_cell.length_b   1.000
_cell.length_c   1.000
_cell.angle_alpha   90.00
_cell.angle_beta   90.00
_cell.angle_gamma   90.00
#
_symmetry.space_group_name_H-M   'P 1'
#
loop_
_entity.id
_entity.type
_entity.pdbx_description
1 polymer ?
#
loop_
_entity_poly.entity_id
_entity_poly.type
_entity_poly.pdbx_seq_one_letter_code
_entity_poly.pdbx_strand_id
1 'polypeptide(L)'
;MLEEVERWLARRSWSVADRPLGRLLSAKQGTTVSVVLPALNEEATVGEIVAVIRRELMTGAVPLVDELVVVDSGSTDRTAEVAARAGARVVHRDAILPRVPAVPGKGEVLWRSLLATAGDVVCFVDADLREFSADFVSGIVGPLLTDPEVQFVKAMYDRPLGGAPGQGGRVTELVARPLLNLHWPQLAGFVQPLGGEYAARRSLLERLPFPVGYGVELGLLVDALHTVGLDALAQVDVGVRVHRHQDGQALGRMAAAIYRTAQLRLSRGHLVRPALTQFERGEGGFVPRTHAVDTEERPPMGDVAEYAARAGRRNTGAA
;
A
#
# COMPACT_ATOMS: atom_id res chain seq x y z
N MET A 1 -1.57 7.11 -25.49
CA MET A 1 -1.53 5.96 -24.57
C MET A 1 -1.59 4.69 -25.41
N LEU A 2 -1.22 3.51 -24.89
CA LEU A 2 -1.42 2.27 -25.66
C LEU A 2 -2.93 1.96 -25.75
N GLU A 3 -3.39 1.45 -26.89
CA GLU A 3 -4.81 1.11 -27.10
C GLU A 3 -5.33 0.09 -26.07
N GLU A 4 -4.50 -0.88 -25.67
CA GLU A 4 -4.85 -1.84 -24.62
C GLU A 4 -5.14 -1.16 -23.27
N VAL A 5 -4.44 -0.07 -22.96
CA VAL A 5 -4.60 0.67 -21.70
C VAL A 5 -5.86 1.51 -21.74
N GLU A 6 -6.22 2.07 -22.90
CA GLU A 6 -7.50 2.77 -23.10
C GLU A 6 -8.69 1.81 -22.89
N ARG A 7 -8.59 0.58 -23.44
CA ARG A 7 -9.60 -0.47 -23.18
C ARG A 7 -9.61 -0.93 -21.72
N TRP A 8 -8.44 -1.02 -21.09
CA TRP A 8 -8.33 -1.37 -19.67
C TRP A 8 -9.00 -0.30 -18.79
N LEU A 9 -8.75 0.98 -19.05
CA LEU A 9 -9.36 2.09 -18.31
C LEU A 9 -10.89 1.98 -18.28
N ALA A 10 -11.52 1.68 -19.42
CA ALA A 10 -12.97 1.53 -19.53
C ALA A 10 -13.53 0.31 -18.80
N ARG A 11 -12.76 -0.77 -18.65
CA ARG A 11 -13.23 -2.05 -18.07
C ARG A 11 -12.79 -2.29 -16.63
N ARG A 12 -11.71 -1.63 -16.18
CA ARG A 12 -11.03 -1.88 -14.90
C ARG A 12 -10.85 -0.62 -14.05
N SER A 13 -11.54 0.47 -14.41
CA SER A 13 -11.70 1.65 -13.55
C SER A 13 -13.16 1.78 -13.16
N TRP A 14 -13.42 1.98 -11.87
CA TRP A 14 -14.76 2.09 -11.31
C TRP A 14 -14.83 3.21 -10.29
N SER A 15 -16.03 3.56 -9.85
CA SER A 15 -16.27 4.32 -8.63
C SER A 15 -16.70 3.39 -7.50
N VAL A 16 -16.47 3.79 -6.25
CA VAL A 16 -17.01 3.08 -5.07
C VAL A 16 -18.54 2.86 -5.18
N ALA A 17 -19.26 3.76 -5.85
CA ALA A 17 -20.71 3.66 -6.05
C ALA A 17 -21.13 2.49 -6.97
N ASP A 18 -20.25 1.97 -7.83
CA ASP A 18 -20.57 0.89 -8.77
C ASP A 18 -20.81 -0.46 -8.08
N ARG A 19 -20.35 -0.59 -6.83
CA ARG A 19 -20.46 -1.81 -6.02
C ARG A 19 -20.90 -1.47 -4.59
N PRO A 20 -22.19 -1.18 -4.36
CA PRO A 20 -22.69 -0.84 -3.04
C PRO A 20 -22.49 -1.98 -2.04
N LEU A 21 -22.38 -1.63 -0.75
CA LEU A 21 -22.04 -2.58 0.33
C LEU A 21 -22.87 -3.87 0.31
N GLY A 22 -24.18 -3.79 0.06
CA GLY A 22 -25.04 -4.98 0.00
C GLY A 22 -24.60 -6.00 -1.06
N ARG A 23 -24.08 -5.53 -2.21
CA ARG A 23 -23.52 -6.40 -3.25
C ARG A 23 -22.22 -7.05 -2.77
N LEU A 24 -21.37 -6.31 -2.05
CA LEU A 24 -20.10 -6.82 -1.53
C LEU A 24 -20.34 -7.91 -0.49
N LEU A 25 -21.26 -7.68 0.45
CA LEU A 25 -21.61 -8.66 1.49
C LEU A 25 -22.15 -9.96 0.87
N SER A 26 -23.05 -9.85 -0.12
CA SER A 26 -23.56 -11.02 -0.85
C SER A 26 -22.48 -11.75 -1.63
N ALA A 27 -21.48 -11.03 -2.18
CA ALA A 27 -20.41 -11.63 -2.98
C ALA A 27 -19.27 -12.21 -2.13
N LYS A 28 -19.13 -11.79 -0.86
CA LYS A 28 -18.04 -12.21 0.03
C LYS A 28 -17.96 -13.73 0.16
N GLN A 29 -19.09 -14.44 0.25
CA GLN A 29 -19.20 -15.91 0.15
C GLN A 29 -18.12 -16.69 0.95
N GLY A 30 -17.78 -16.21 2.16
CA GLY A 30 -16.76 -16.81 3.03
C GLY A 30 -15.31 -16.34 2.80
N THR A 31 -15.04 -15.59 1.71
CA THR A 31 -13.75 -14.91 1.49
C THR A 31 -13.49 -13.93 2.62
N THR A 32 -12.34 -14.04 3.28
CA THR A 32 -11.96 -13.21 4.42
C THR A 32 -11.14 -11.98 4.00
N VAL A 33 -11.33 -10.87 4.69
CA VAL A 33 -10.68 -9.57 4.42
C VAL A 33 -9.91 -9.11 5.65
N SER A 34 -8.59 -8.96 5.51
CA SER A 34 -7.74 -8.31 6.50
C SER A 34 -7.41 -6.88 6.05
N VAL A 35 -7.72 -5.89 6.90
CA VAL A 35 -7.27 -4.51 6.74
C VAL A 35 -6.01 -4.28 7.59
N VAL A 36 -4.99 -3.71 6.97
CA VAL A 36 -3.70 -3.40 7.57
C VAL A 36 -3.43 -1.91 7.50
N LEU A 37 -3.15 -1.31 8.65
CA LEU A 37 -2.66 0.07 8.77
C LEU A 37 -1.17 0.05 9.16
N PRO A 38 -0.22 0.29 8.23
CA PRO A 38 1.16 0.55 8.62
C PRO A 38 1.24 1.91 9.32
N ALA A 39 1.79 1.97 10.53
CA ALA A 39 1.82 3.20 11.32
C ALA A 39 3.23 3.52 11.84
N LEU A 40 3.60 4.81 11.79
CA LEU A 40 4.81 5.36 12.39
C LEU A 40 4.52 6.80 12.82
N ASN A 41 4.31 7.01 14.12
CA ASN A 41 3.99 8.32 14.70
C ASN A 41 2.74 8.99 14.10
N GLU A 42 1.62 8.27 14.14
CA GLU A 42 0.31 8.67 13.61
C GLU A 42 -0.78 8.72 14.71
N GLU A 43 -0.43 9.10 15.95
CA GLU A 43 -1.38 9.18 17.07
C GLU A 43 -2.58 10.11 16.82
N ALA A 44 -2.42 11.08 15.91
CA ALA A 44 -3.42 12.08 15.58
C ALA A 44 -4.54 11.55 14.65
N THR A 45 -4.32 10.45 13.93
CA THR A 45 -5.20 9.99 12.84
C THR A 45 -5.61 8.53 12.98
N VAL A 46 -4.70 7.65 13.43
CA VAL A 46 -4.93 6.20 13.44
C VAL A 46 -6.18 5.79 14.23
N GLY A 47 -6.47 6.49 15.33
CA GLY A 47 -7.64 6.19 16.18
C GLY A 47 -8.97 6.37 15.46
N GLU A 48 -9.13 7.46 14.71
CA GLU A 48 -10.35 7.74 13.95
C GLU A 48 -10.52 6.75 12.79
N ILE A 49 -9.44 6.47 12.06
CA ILE A 49 -9.44 5.48 10.96
C ILE A 49 -9.92 4.13 11.47
N VAL A 50 -9.35 3.66 12.59
CA VAL A 50 -9.75 2.39 13.22
C VAL A 50 -11.22 2.43 13.67
N ALA A 51 -11.66 3.52 14.30
CA ALA A 51 -13.03 3.66 14.78
C ALA A 51 -14.05 3.61 13.64
N VAL A 52 -13.77 4.28 12.52
CA VAL A 52 -14.61 4.26 11.31
C VAL A 52 -14.72 2.84 10.74
N ILE A 53 -13.58 2.15 10.53
CA ILE A 53 -13.59 0.78 9.99
C ILE A 53 -14.38 -0.16 10.91
N ARG A 54 -14.17 -0.07 12.23
CA ARG A 54 -14.88 -0.89 13.22
C ARG A 54 -16.39 -0.65 13.19
N ARG A 55 -16.79 0.62 13.18
CA ARG A 55 -18.20 1.05 13.21
C ARG A 55 -18.95 0.73 11.92
N GLU A 56 -18.28 0.81 10.77
CA GLU A 56 -18.97 0.77 9.47
C GLU A 56 -18.77 -0.54 8.72
N LEU A 57 -17.66 -1.26 8.94
CA LEU A 57 -17.28 -2.43 8.14
C LEU A 57 -17.05 -3.71 8.94
N MET A 58 -17.17 -3.67 10.28
CA MET A 58 -16.94 -4.82 11.17
C MET A 58 -18.11 -5.11 12.12
N THR A 59 -19.31 -4.63 11.80
CA THR A 59 -20.50 -4.87 12.65
C THR A 59 -21.20 -6.16 12.25
N GLY A 60 -22.10 -6.68 13.07
CA GLY A 60 -22.92 -7.84 12.70
C GLY A 60 -23.79 -7.61 11.46
N ALA A 61 -24.18 -6.36 11.20
CA ALA A 61 -24.96 -5.98 10.01
C ALA A 61 -24.06 -5.80 8.76
N VAL A 62 -22.82 -5.37 8.96
CA VAL A 62 -21.83 -5.16 7.87
C VAL A 62 -20.53 -5.86 8.24
N PRO A 63 -20.45 -7.19 8.14
CA PRO A 63 -19.24 -7.95 8.44
C PRO A 63 -18.33 -8.01 7.20
N LEU A 64 -17.97 -6.85 6.64
CA LEU A 64 -17.12 -6.81 5.44
C LEU A 64 -15.66 -7.13 5.76
N VAL A 65 -15.12 -6.54 6.84
CA VAL A 65 -13.76 -6.71 7.32
C VAL A 65 -13.73 -7.70 8.48
N ASP A 66 -12.89 -8.73 8.40
CA ASP A 66 -12.80 -9.79 9.41
C ASP A 66 -11.67 -9.52 10.41
N GLU A 67 -10.60 -8.88 9.93
CA GLU A 67 -9.40 -8.59 10.72
C GLU A 67 -8.96 -7.15 10.47
N LEU A 68 -8.71 -6.39 11.53
CA LEU A 68 -8.12 -5.04 11.46
C LEU A 68 -6.86 -4.98 12.30
N VAL A 69 -5.72 -4.79 11.63
CA VAL A 69 -4.39 -4.83 12.23
C VAL A 69 -3.67 -3.52 12.00
N VAL A 70 -3.21 -2.90 13.08
CA VAL A 70 -2.22 -1.83 13.00
C VAL A 70 -0.85 -2.45 13.22
N VAL A 71 0.04 -2.31 12.23
CA VAL A 71 1.42 -2.73 12.37
C VAL A 71 2.28 -1.52 12.68
N ASP A 72 2.74 -1.46 13.92
CA ASP A 72 3.55 -0.35 14.42
C ASP A 72 5.02 -0.51 13.99
N SER A 73 5.53 0.51 13.31
CA SER A 73 6.89 0.58 12.78
C SER A 73 7.89 1.19 13.79
N GLY A 74 7.63 1.04 15.09
CA GLY A 74 8.45 1.64 16.14
C GLY A 74 8.12 3.11 16.35
N SER A 75 6.83 3.41 16.51
CA SER A 75 6.36 4.74 16.91
C SER A 75 6.91 5.11 18.29
N THR A 76 7.22 6.39 18.47
CA THR A 76 7.69 6.99 19.73
C THR A 76 6.62 7.84 20.42
N ASP A 77 5.46 7.98 19.80
CA ASP A 77 4.26 8.65 20.33
C ASP A 77 3.22 7.61 20.80
N ARG A 78 1.96 8.02 21.01
CA ARG A 78 0.88 7.13 21.49
C ARG A 78 0.15 6.39 20.37
N THR A 79 0.73 6.25 19.18
CA THR A 79 0.10 5.57 18.02
C THR A 79 -0.47 4.21 18.40
N ALA A 80 0.34 3.35 19.03
CA ALA A 80 -0.08 2.00 19.41
C ALA A 80 -1.21 2.01 20.46
N GLU A 81 -1.13 2.89 21.46
CA GLU A 81 -2.14 3.03 22.51
C GLU A 81 -3.49 3.49 21.94
N VAL A 82 -3.47 4.52 21.10
CA VAL A 82 -4.68 5.11 20.49
C VAL A 82 -5.34 4.11 19.53
N ALA A 83 -4.56 3.40 18.71
CA ALA A 83 -5.07 2.36 17.82
C ALA A 83 -5.72 1.19 18.59
N ALA A 84 -5.08 0.72 19.67
CA ALA A 84 -5.61 -0.35 20.50
C ALA A 84 -6.91 0.08 21.20
N ARG A 85 -6.97 1.31 21.74
CA ARG A 85 -8.18 1.87 22.36
C ARG A 85 -9.34 1.97 21.38
N ALA A 86 -9.07 2.30 20.12
CA ALA A 86 -10.08 2.35 19.06
C ALA A 86 -10.57 0.96 18.61
N GLY A 87 -9.91 -0.12 19.06
CA GLY A 87 -10.35 -1.50 18.87
C GLY A 87 -9.64 -2.26 17.74
N ALA A 88 -8.47 -1.79 17.28
CA ALA A 88 -7.62 -2.57 16.39
C ALA A 88 -6.71 -3.53 17.16
N ARG A 89 -6.30 -4.62 16.50
CA ARG A 89 -5.18 -5.43 16.97
C ARG A 89 -3.88 -4.73 16.59
N VAL A 90 -3.07 -4.37 17.58
CA VAL A 90 -1.79 -3.69 17.33
C VAL A 90 -0.65 -4.69 17.47
N VAL A 91 0.27 -4.71 16.50
CA VAL A 91 1.45 -5.58 16.52
C VAL A 91 2.69 -4.76 16.17
N HIS A 92 3.71 -4.83 17.01
CA HIS A 92 5.00 -4.21 16.72
C HIS A 92 5.77 -5.03 15.66
N ARG A 93 6.40 -4.37 14.67
CA ARG A 93 7.08 -5.04 13.55
C ARG A 93 8.11 -6.10 13.99
N ASP A 94 8.81 -5.86 15.10
CA ASP A 94 9.86 -6.76 15.61
C ASP A 94 9.27 -8.05 16.19
N ALA A 95 8.02 -8.03 16.64
CA ALA A 95 7.35 -9.20 17.21
C ALA A 95 6.84 -10.18 16.13
N ILE A 96 6.65 -9.73 14.89
CA ILE A 96 6.02 -10.54 13.83
C ILE A 96 6.93 -11.66 13.33
N LEU A 97 8.21 -11.35 13.12
CA LEU A 97 9.20 -12.30 12.65
C LEU A 97 10.53 -12.05 13.38
N PRO A 98 10.65 -12.47 14.65
CA PRO A 98 11.79 -12.11 15.51
C PRO A 98 13.14 -12.63 15.01
N ARG A 99 13.16 -13.72 14.25
CA ARG A 99 14.39 -14.31 13.68
C ARG A 99 15.04 -13.40 12.63
N VAL A 100 14.25 -12.58 11.95
CA VAL A 100 14.74 -11.66 10.91
C VAL A 100 14.67 -10.25 11.50
N PRO A 101 15.81 -9.58 11.74
CA PRO A 101 15.81 -8.21 12.23
C PRO A 101 14.99 -7.29 11.31
N ALA A 102 14.14 -6.45 11.89
CA ALA A 102 13.40 -5.48 11.10
C ALA A 102 14.31 -4.37 10.61
N VAL A 103 14.01 -3.86 9.42
CA VAL A 103 14.66 -2.67 8.85
C VAL A 103 13.66 -1.51 8.79
N PRO A 104 14.12 -0.25 8.80
CA PRO A 104 13.22 0.88 8.63
C PRO A 104 12.52 0.86 7.26
N GLY A 105 11.29 1.39 7.21
CA GLY A 105 10.58 1.62 5.96
C GLY A 105 9.17 1.04 5.93
N LYS A 106 8.34 1.59 5.05
CA LYS A 106 6.92 1.21 4.92
C LYS A 106 6.77 -0.21 4.39
N GLY A 107 7.54 -0.59 3.37
CA GLY A 107 7.46 -1.91 2.78
C GLY A 107 7.86 -3.05 3.72
N GLU A 108 8.76 -2.82 4.67
CA GLU A 108 9.05 -3.79 5.74
C GLU A 108 7.78 -4.16 6.53
N VAL A 109 7.00 -3.13 6.88
CA VAL A 109 5.78 -3.26 7.68
C VAL A 109 4.69 -3.97 6.88
N LEU A 110 4.51 -3.59 5.61
CA LEU A 110 3.57 -4.22 4.69
C LEU A 110 3.92 -5.68 4.41
N TRP A 111 5.20 -6.01 4.26
CA TRP A 111 5.64 -7.39 4.07
C TRP A 111 5.37 -8.22 5.31
N ARG A 112 5.78 -7.75 6.49
CA ARG A 112 5.54 -8.44 7.77
C ARG A 112 4.04 -8.61 8.06
N SER A 113 3.19 -7.65 7.67
CA SER A 113 1.77 -7.77 7.94
C SER A 113 1.12 -8.99 7.27
N LEU A 114 1.73 -9.56 6.21
CA LEU A 114 1.27 -10.82 5.63
C LEU A 114 1.35 -11.98 6.63
N LEU A 115 2.41 -12.02 7.46
CA LEU A 115 2.54 -12.96 8.58
C LEU A 115 1.62 -12.60 9.75
N ALA A 116 1.36 -11.31 9.97
CA ALA A 116 0.45 -10.90 11.03
C ALA A 116 -0.99 -11.26 10.71
N THR A 117 -1.41 -11.21 9.44
CA THR A 117 -2.80 -11.36 9.01
C THR A 117 -3.10 -12.74 8.42
N ALA A 118 -4.39 -13.07 8.29
CA ALA A 118 -4.85 -14.34 7.72
C ALA A 118 -5.77 -14.23 6.50
N GLY A 119 -6.40 -13.06 6.25
CA GLY A 119 -7.48 -12.90 5.27
C GLY A 119 -7.08 -13.18 3.83
N ASP A 120 -7.98 -13.77 3.05
CA ASP A 120 -7.80 -14.11 1.63
C ASP A 120 -7.57 -12.86 0.76
N VAL A 121 -8.15 -11.74 1.15
CA VAL A 121 -7.88 -10.40 0.64
C VAL A 121 -7.16 -9.59 1.71
N VAL A 122 -6.08 -8.93 1.33
CA VAL A 122 -5.35 -7.99 2.19
C VAL A 122 -5.54 -6.58 1.63
N CYS A 123 -6.04 -5.68 2.47
CA CYS A 123 -6.31 -4.29 2.17
C CYS A 123 -5.35 -3.42 3.00
N PHE A 124 -4.56 -2.59 2.33
CA PHE A 124 -3.65 -1.64 2.95
C PHE A 124 -4.24 -0.24 2.88
N VAL A 125 -4.18 0.48 4.00
CA VAL A 125 -4.64 1.87 4.11
C VAL A 125 -3.63 2.63 4.96
N ASP A 126 -3.19 3.81 4.50
CA ASP A 126 -2.24 4.62 5.27
C ASP A 126 -2.86 5.10 6.59
N ALA A 127 -2.07 5.11 7.66
CA ALA A 127 -2.52 5.55 8.98
C ALA A 127 -2.52 7.08 9.17
N ASP A 128 -2.11 7.86 8.15
CA ASP A 128 -1.98 9.33 8.20
C ASP A 128 -3.15 10.09 7.53
N LEU A 129 -4.22 9.37 7.17
CA LEU A 129 -5.39 9.93 6.51
C LEU A 129 -6.24 10.79 7.46
N ARG A 130 -6.71 11.92 6.95
CA ARG A 130 -7.68 12.81 7.61
C ARG A 130 -9.00 12.72 6.85
N GLU A 131 -10.11 12.99 7.56
CA GLU A 131 -11.46 12.91 6.99
C GLU A 131 -11.71 11.54 6.35
N PHE A 132 -11.28 10.48 7.05
CA PHE A 132 -11.28 9.12 6.53
C PHE A 132 -12.71 8.61 6.29
N SER A 133 -12.96 8.09 5.10
CA SER A 133 -14.19 7.38 4.73
C SER A 133 -13.94 5.87 4.63
N ALA A 134 -14.91 5.07 5.05
CA ALA A 134 -14.90 3.62 4.85
C ALA A 134 -14.84 3.21 3.37
N ASP A 135 -15.15 4.12 2.45
CA ASP A 135 -15.05 3.94 0.99
C ASP A 135 -13.62 3.62 0.53
N PHE A 136 -12.61 4.10 1.25
CA PHE A 136 -11.20 3.73 0.99
C PHE A 136 -10.95 2.23 1.17
N VAL A 137 -11.77 1.52 1.95
CA VAL A 137 -11.68 0.08 2.15
C VAL A 137 -12.69 -0.66 1.27
N SER A 138 -13.97 -0.29 1.35
CA SER A 138 -15.03 -0.98 0.62
C SER A 138 -14.84 -0.87 -0.90
N GLY A 139 -14.37 0.28 -1.39
CA GLY A 139 -14.10 0.53 -2.81
C GLY A 139 -13.04 -0.41 -3.37
N ILE A 140 -11.84 -0.45 -2.77
CA ILE A 140 -10.73 -1.28 -3.29
C ILE A 140 -10.90 -2.78 -3.03
N VAL A 141 -11.62 -3.17 -1.97
CA VAL A 141 -11.99 -4.58 -1.74
C VAL A 141 -13.09 -5.03 -2.71
N GLY A 142 -13.94 -4.12 -3.16
CA GLY A 142 -15.13 -4.43 -3.94
C GLY A 142 -14.88 -5.27 -5.20
N PRO A 143 -13.97 -4.88 -6.11
CA PRO A 143 -13.64 -5.69 -7.28
C PRO A 143 -13.10 -7.08 -6.93
N LEU A 144 -12.32 -7.22 -5.85
CA LEU A 144 -11.74 -8.51 -5.44
C LEU A 144 -12.79 -9.51 -4.96
N LEU A 145 -13.91 -9.02 -4.40
CA LEU A 145 -15.03 -9.87 -3.97
C LEU A 145 -16.02 -10.17 -5.11
N THR A 146 -16.09 -9.32 -6.13
CA THR A 146 -17.15 -9.38 -7.14
C THR A 146 -16.66 -9.81 -8.52
N ASP A 147 -15.36 -9.82 -8.76
CA ASP A 147 -14.73 -10.25 -10.01
C ASP A 147 -13.57 -11.23 -9.68
N PRO A 148 -13.68 -12.51 -10.07
CA PRO A 148 -12.65 -13.51 -9.80
C PRO A 148 -11.34 -13.27 -10.58
N GLU A 149 -11.37 -12.52 -11.69
CA GLU A 149 -10.19 -12.24 -12.51
C GLU A 149 -9.30 -11.18 -11.87
N VAL A 150 -9.87 -10.29 -11.04
CA VAL A 150 -9.13 -9.21 -10.39
C VAL A 150 -8.31 -9.76 -9.22
N GLN A 151 -7.03 -9.40 -9.20
CA GLN A 151 -6.04 -9.82 -8.20
C GLN A 151 -5.47 -8.65 -7.40
N PHE A 152 -5.48 -7.43 -7.95
CA PHE A 152 -4.88 -6.23 -7.34
C PHE A 152 -5.67 -4.97 -7.71
N VAL A 153 -5.97 -4.13 -6.73
CA VAL A 153 -6.80 -2.92 -6.90
C VAL A 153 -6.13 -1.73 -6.22
N LYS A 154 -5.89 -0.65 -6.97
CA LYS A 154 -5.45 0.64 -6.42
C LYS A 154 -6.64 1.56 -6.16
N ALA A 155 -6.61 2.34 -5.09
CA ALA A 155 -7.47 3.51 -5.01
C ALA A 155 -7.01 4.58 -6.02
N MET A 156 -7.97 5.28 -6.63
CA MET A 156 -7.77 6.57 -7.31
C MET A 156 -8.60 7.64 -6.59
N TYR A 157 -8.09 8.86 -6.58
CA TYR A 157 -8.67 9.95 -5.80
C TYR A 157 -8.08 11.29 -6.23
N ASP A 158 -8.81 12.34 -5.90
CA ASP A 158 -8.31 13.72 -5.96
C ASP A 158 -7.42 14.03 -4.75
N ARG A 159 -6.38 14.81 -5.00
CA ARG A 159 -5.47 15.35 -3.97
C ARG A 159 -5.49 16.88 -3.98
N PRO A 160 -6.23 17.51 -3.07
CA PRO A 160 -6.23 18.97 -2.96
C PRO A 160 -4.91 19.45 -2.34
N LEU A 161 -4.31 20.51 -2.91
CA LEU A 161 -3.20 21.26 -2.30
C LEU A 161 -3.63 22.74 -2.21
N GLY A 162 -3.71 23.30 -1.02
CA GLY A 162 -4.09 24.71 -0.83
C GLY A 162 -5.46 25.09 -1.42
N GLY A 163 -6.40 24.13 -1.50
CA GLY A 163 -7.75 24.34 -2.05
C GLY A 163 -7.89 24.18 -3.57
N ALA A 164 -6.80 23.96 -4.32
CA ALA A 164 -6.86 23.65 -5.75
C ALA A 164 -6.81 22.12 -6.00
N PRO A 165 -7.71 21.56 -6.84
CA PRO A 165 -7.65 20.16 -7.25
C PRO A 165 -6.33 19.84 -7.99
N GLY A 166 -5.81 18.62 -7.83
CA GLY A 166 -4.76 18.06 -8.69
C GLY A 166 -3.32 18.55 -8.44
N GLN A 167 -3.05 19.29 -7.37
CA GLN A 167 -1.70 19.80 -7.08
C GLN A 167 -0.94 19.00 -6.00
N GLY A 168 -1.58 18.02 -5.34
CA GLY A 168 -0.89 17.06 -4.46
C GLY A 168 -0.20 15.94 -5.26
N GLY A 169 0.80 15.27 -4.65
CA GLY A 169 1.44 14.11 -5.28
C GLY A 169 2.59 14.42 -6.25
N ARG A 170 3.41 15.45 -5.98
CA ARG A 170 4.59 15.83 -6.79
C ARG A 170 5.47 14.65 -7.24
N VAL A 171 5.72 13.67 -6.37
CA VAL A 171 6.53 12.49 -6.72
C VAL A 171 5.79 11.54 -7.67
N THR A 172 4.46 11.43 -7.55
CA THR A 172 3.63 10.71 -8.53
C THR A 172 3.80 11.35 -9.91
N GLU A 173 3.64 12.67 -10.01
CA GLU A 173 3.64 13.40 -11.28
C GLU A 173 5.02 13.54 -11.91
N LEU A 174 6.05 13.82 -11.12
CA LEU A 174 7.39 14.15 -11.63
C LEU A 174 8.32 12.94 -11.71
N VAL A 175 7.96 11.81 -11.09
CA VAL A 175 8.84 10.63 -11.01
C VAL A 175 8.11 9.37 -11.47
N ALA A 176 7.06 8.95 -10.76
CA ALA A 176 6.43 7.65 -11.04
C ALA A 176 5.72 7.61 -12.39
N ARG A 177 4.87 8.58 -12.73
CA ARG A 177 4.16 8.60 -14.01
C ARG A 177 5.12 8.68 -15.21
N PRO A 178 6.16 9.54 -15.22
CA PRO A 178 7.18 9.50 -16.27
C PRO A 178 7.88 8.15 -16.39
N LEU A 179 8.33 7.55 -15.27
CA LEU A 179 8.98 6.24 -15.27
C LEU A 179 8.07 5.16 -15.84
N LEU A 180 6.82 5.08 -15.37
CA LEU A 180 5.83 4.12 -15.85
C LEU A 180 5.56 4.32 -17.35
N ASN A 181 5.33 5.55 -17.81
CA ASN A 181 5.05 5.79 -19.23
C ASN A 181 6.22 5.40 -20.14
N LEU A 182 7.47 5.59 -19.69
CA LEU A 182 8.67 5.29 -20.48
C LEU A 182 9.11 3.83 -20.43
N HIS A 183 8.77 3.10 -19.36
CA HIS A 183 9.33 1.78 -19.09
C HIS A 183 8.29 0.67 -18.87
N TRP A 184 7.09 1.02 -18.43
CA TRP A 184 5.95 0.11 -18.26
C TRP A 184 4.67 0.77 -18.78
N PRO A 185 4.57 1.08 -20.09
CA PRO A 185 3.47 1.86 -20.64
C PRO A 185 2.09 1.23 -20.41
N GLN A 186 2.01 -0.07 -20.14
CA GLN A 186 0.80 -0.77 -19.69
C GLN A 186 0.23 -0.22 -18.36
N LEU A 187 1.07 0.36 -17.51
CA LEU A 187 0.68 0.96 -16.23
C LEU A 187 0.37 2.47 -16.34
N ALA A 188 0.45 3.05 -17.54
CA ALA A 188 0.24 4.49 -17.74
C ALA A 188 -1.19 4.96 -17.39
N GLY A 189 -2.16 4.04 -17.33
CA GLY A 189 -3.56 4.32 -16.98
C GLY A 189 -3.82 4.45 -15.47
N PHE A 190 -2.89 4.06 -14.60
CA PHE A 190 -3.09 4.20 -13.16
C PHE A 190 -3.02 5.65 -12.72
N VAL A 191 -4.09 6.15 -12.10
CA VAL A 191 -4.19 7.54 -11.65
C VAL A 191 -3.28 7.81 -10.44
N GLN A 192 -3.25 6.91 -9.46
CA GLN A 192 -2.45 7.03 -8.24
C GLN A 192 -1.53 5.81 -8.05
N PRO A 193 -0.49 5.63 -8.89
CA PRO A 193 0.37 4.45 -8.85
C PRO A 193 1.15 4.30 -7.53
N LEU A 194 1.37 5.40 -6.80
CA LEU A 194 2.06 5.42 -5.50
C LEU A 194 1.12 5.52 -4.29
N GLY A 195 -0.21 5.42 -4.50
CA GLY A 195 -1.16 5.57 -3.39
C GLY A 195 -0.98 4.47 -2.33
N GLY A 196 -1.03 4.81 -1.05
CA GLY A 196 -0.94 3.83 0.03
C GLY A 196 -2.18 2.96 0.20
N GLU A 197 -3.28 3.33 -0.45
CA GLU A 197 -4.55 2.62 -0.40
C GLU A 197 -4.68 1.67 -1.60
N TYR A 198 -4.62 0.38 -1.30
CA TYR A 198 -4.76 -0.69 -2.28
C TYR A 198 -5.07 -2.02 -1.61
N ALA A 199 -5.72 -2.92 -2.35
CA ALA A 199 -6.03 -4.25 -1.88
C ALA A 199 -5.61 -5.29 -2.92
N ALA A 200 -5.26 -6.47 -2.46
CA ALA A 200 -4.90 -7.57 -3.33
C ALA A 200 -5.29 -8.92 -2.72
N ARG A 201 -5.46 -9.92 -3.58
CA ARG A 201 -5.55 -11.30 -3.11
C ARG A 201 -4.23 -11.70 -2.48
N ARG A 202 -4.30 -12.35 -1.33
CA ARG A 202 -3.15 -12.85 -0.57
C ARG A 202 -2.25 -13.73 -1.45
N SER A 203 -2.85 -14.60 -2.27
CA SER A 203 -2.13 -15.49 -3.19
C SER A 203 -1.23 -14.75 -4.19
N LEU A 204 -1.55 -13.51 -4.56
CA LEU A 204 -0.65 -12.67 -5.34
C LEU A 204 0.48 -12.14 -4.46
N LEU A 205 0.15 -11.49 -3.34
CA LEU A 205 1.13 -10.84 -2.45
C LEU A 205 2.19 -11.81 -1.92
N GLU A 206 1.85 -13.08 -1.69
CA GLU A 206 2.78 -14.11 -1.25
C GLU A 206 3.91 -14.41 -2.24
N ARG A 207 3.71 -14.08 -3.52
CA ARG A 207 4.67 -14.33 -4.60
C ARG A 207 5.51 -13.12 -4.98
N LEU A 208 5.19 -11.94 -4.45
CA LEU A 208 5.87 -10.69 -4.80
C LEU A 208 6.95 -10.36 -3.77
N PRO A 209 8.14 -9.90 -4.20
CA PRO A 209 9.10 -9.28 -3.30
C PRO A 209 8.60 -7.88 -2.86
N PHE A 210 9.07 -7.42 -1.71
CA PHE A 210 8.68 -6.12 -1.15
C PHE A 210 9.92 -5.23 -0.96
N PRO A 211 10.08 -4.14 -1.74
CA PRO A 211 11.04 -3.09 -1.41
C PRO A 211 10.77 -2.56 0.00
N VAL A 212 11.78 -2.42 0.86
CA VAL A 212 11.52 -2.12 2.29
C VAL A 212 11.08 -0.68 2.56
N GLY A 213 11.45 0.26 1.68
CA GLY A 213 11.18 1.70 1.82
C GLY A 213 9.94 2.19 1.04
N TYR A 214 9.97 3.46 0.63
CA TYR A 214 8.90 4.11 -0.15
C TYR A 214 8.76 3.62 -1.60
N GLY A 215 9.63 2.70 -2.04
CA GLY A 215 9.53 2.07 -3.36
C GLY A 215 8.44 1.01 -3.45
N VAL A 216 7.90 0.55 -2.31
CA VAL A 216 7.04 -0.63 -2.24
C VAL A 216 5.81 -0.55 -3.14
N GLU A 217 5.11 0.58 -3.21
CA GLU A 217 3.93 0.72 -4.07
C GLU A 217 4.26 0.59 -5.56
N LEU A 218 5.35 1.22 -6.01
CA LEU A 218 5.82 1.08 -7.40
C LEU A 218 6.24 -0.36 -7.68
N GLY A 219 7.03 -0.94 -6.77
CA GLY A 219 7.55 -2.30 -6.92
C GLY A 219 6.43 -3.31 -7.05
N LEU A 220 5.47 -3.29 -6.11
CA LEU A 220 4.31 -4.18 -6.14
C LEU A 220 3.47 -4.00 -7.41
N LEU A 221 3.25 -2.77 -7.89
CA LEU A 221 2.47 -2.53 -9.10
C LEU A 221 3.15 -3.12 -10.35
N VAL A 222 4.45 -2.92 -10.50
CA VAL A 222 5.25 -3.48 -11.61
C VAL A 222 5.32 -5.00 -11.52
N ASP A 223 5.58 -5.54 -10.34
CA ASP A 223 5.74 -6.98 -10.14
C ASP A 223 4.39 -7.69 -10.28
N ALA A 224 3.28 -7.07 -9.87
CA ALA A 224 1.93 -7.56 -10.13
C ALA A 224 1.62 -7.60 -11.63
N LEU A 225 1.94 -6.54 -12.40
CA LEU A 225 1.78 -6.55 -13.86
C LEU A 225 2.52 -7.73 -14.49
N HIS A 226 3.78 -7.94 -14.14
CA HIS A 226 4.57 -9.05 -14.69
C HIS A 226 4.05 -10.42 -14.27
N THR A 227 3.41 -10.53 -13.10
CA THR A 227 2.96 -11.82 -12.56
C THR A 227 1.56 -12.21 -13.03
N VAL A 228 0.62 -11.27 -13.14
CA VAL A 228 -0.80 -11.56 -13.44
C VAL A 228 -1.36 -10.81 -14.65
N GLY A 229 -0.57 -9.95 -15.28
CA GLY A 229 -1.01 -9.16 -16.43
C GLY A 229 -1.93 -7.99 -16.06
N LEU A 230 -2.09 -7.06 -17.01
CA LEU A 230 -2.83 -5.81 -16.81
C LEU A 230 -4.32 -6.05 -16.50
N ASP A 231 -4.95 -7.03 -17.15
CA ASP A 231 -6.38 -7.34 -16.99
C ASP A 231 -6.76 -7.84 -15.59
N ALA A 232 -5.79 -8.31 -14.80
CA ALA A 232 -5.98 -8.71 -13.40
C ALA A 232 -5.78 -7.54 -12.41
N LEU A 233 -5.37 -6.36 -12.91
CA LEU A 233 -5.22 -5.16 -12.11
C LEU A 233 -6.41 -4.22 -12.36
N ALA A 234 -6.78 -3.43 -11.35
CA ALA A 234 -7.85 -2.46 -11.45
C ALA A 234 -7.63 -1.22 -10.57
N GLN A 235 -8.48 -0.22 -10.74
CA GLN A 235 -8.54 0.95 -9.88
C GLN A 235 -9.97 1.37 -9.54
N VAL A 236 -10.15 1.99 -8.37
CA VAL A 236 -11.47 2.44 -7.88
C VAL A 236 -11.38 3.86 -7.34
N ASP A 237 -12.26 4.74 -7.83
CA ASP A 237 -12.43 6.10 -7.33
C ASP A 237 -13.07 6.07 -5.95
N VAL A 238 -12.34 6.61 -4.98
CA VAL A 238 -12.75 6.72 -3.57
C VAL A 238 -12.89 8.18 -3.14
N GLY A 239 -12.96 9.12 -4.11
CA GLY A 239 -13.22 10.52 -3.86
C GLY A 239 -11.96 11.31 -3.52
N VAL A 240 -11.94 11.94 -2.35
CA VAL A 240 -10.90 12.90 -1.97
C VAL A 240 -10.01 12.33 -0.88
N ARG A 241 -8.68 12.42 -1.07
CA ARG A 241 -7.70 11.97 -0.07
C ARG A 241 -6.98 13.16 0.58
N VAL A 242 -7.22 13.36 1.87
CA VAL A 242 -6.55 14.38 2.69
C VAL A 242 -5.53 13.72 3.61
N HIS A 243 -4.29 14.22 3.59
CA HIS A 243 -3.21 13.67 4.42
C HIS A 243 -2.13 14.71 4.72
N ARG A 244 -1.16 14.37 5.57
CA ARG A 244 -0.06 15.27 5.94
C ARG A 244 0.85 15.55 4.74
N HIS A 245 1.16 16.82 4.52
CA HIS A 245 2.10 17.25 3.49
C HIS A 245 3.55 16.97 3.90
N GLN A 246 4.34 16.46 2.96
CA GLN A 246 5.78 16.27 3.11
C GLN A 246 6.54 17.47 2.56
N ASP A 247 7.66 17.83 3.20
CA ASP A 247 8.56 18.87 2.71
C ASP A 247 9.29 18.43 1.42
N GLY A 248 9.88 19.40 0.71
CA GLY A 248 10.55 19.14 -0.57
C GLY A 248 11.75 18.19 -0.47
N GLN A 249 12.48 18.21 0.65
CA GLN A 249 13.65 17.34 0.83
C GLN A 249 13.22 15.89 1.07
N ALA A 250 12.19 15.67 1.89
CA ALA A 250 11.56 14.37 2.11
C ALA A 250 11.04 13.78 0.80
N LEU A 251 10.39 14.58 -0.05
CA LEU A 251 9.98 14.14 -1.38
C LEU A 251 11.16 13.79 -2.29
N GLY A 252 12.27 14.52 -2.21
CA GLY A 252 13.51 14.18 -2.93
C GLY A 252 14.08 12.83 -2.51
N ARG A 253 14.07 12.51 -1.22
CA ARG A 253 14.48 11.19 -0.71
C ARG A 253 13.53 10.08 -1.18
N MET A 254 12.23 10.33 -1.14
CA MET A 254 11.20 9.42 -1.67
C MET A 254 11.40 9.14 -3.17
N ALA A 255 11.64 10.19 -3.96
CA ALA A 255 11.93 10.09 -5.39
C ALA A 255 13.15 9.20 -5.67
N ALA A 256 14.23 9.34 -4.88
CA ALA A 256 15.42 8.51 -5.03
C ALA A 256 15.14 7.02 -4.75
N ALA A 257 14.34 6.71 -3.73
CA ALA A 257 13.92 5.32 -3.43
C ALA A 257 13.07 4.70 -4.55
N ILE A 258 12.14 5.48 -5.12
CA ILE A 258 11.29 5.05 -6.24
C ILE A 258 12.14 4.82 -7.50
N TYR A 259 13.06 5.74 -7.79
CA TYR A 259 13.97 5.60 -8.93
C TYR A 259 14.85 4.36 -8.78
N ARG A 260 15.37 4.11 -7.57
CA ARG A 260 16.14 2.89 -7.28
C ARG A 260 15.31 1.63 -7.50
N THR A 261 14.08 1.61 -7.01
CA THR A 261 13.16 0.47 -7.17
C THR A 261 12.88 0.20 -8.65
N ALA A 262 12.65 1.25 -9.44
CA ALA A 262 12.49 1.14 -10.89
C ALA A 262 13.75 0.57 -11.57
N GLN A 263 14.94 1.06 -11.20
CA GLN A 263 16.20 0.58 -11.76
C GLN A 263 16.44 -0.91 -11.51
N LEU A 264 16.11 -1.41 -10.31
CA LEU A 264 16.21 -2.83 -9.98
C LEU A 264 15.40 -3.69 -10.96
N ARG A 265 14.19 -3.24 -11.33
CA ARG A 265 13.31 -3.96 -12.27
C ARG A 265 13.73 -3.79 -13.73
N LEU A 266 14.35 -2.66 -14.08
CA LEU A 266 14.79 -2.40 -15.46
C LEU A 266 16.06 -3.17 -15.86
N SER A 267 16.75 -3.83 -14.93
CA SER A 267 18.02 -4.54 -15.17
C SER A 267 19.15 -3.63 -15.76
N ARG A 268 18.97 -2.29 -15.70
CA ARG A 268 19.87 -1.30 -16.32
C ARG A 268 20.97 -0.85 -15.36
N GLY A 269 21.97 -1.71 -15.19
CA GLY A 269 23.30 -1.35 -14.65
C GLY A 269 23.45 -1.32 -13.12
N HIS A 270 24.69 -1.47 -12.67
CA HIS A 270 25.06 -1.40 -11.25
C HIS A 270 24.89 0.03 -10.73
N LEU A 271 24.27 0.16 -9.56
CA LEU A 271 24.17 1.45 -8.89
C LEU A 271 25.58 1.88 -8.45
N VAL A 272 26.05 3.03 -8.95
CA VAL A 272 27.38 3.55 -8.59
C VAL A 272 27.41 3.99 -7.12
N ARG A 273 26.30 4.54 -6.60
CA ARG A 273 26.19 5.00 -5.20
C ARG A 273 24.74 5.05 -4.71
N PRO A 274 24.35 4.29 -3.66
CA PRO A 274 23.01 4.32 -3.05
C PRO A 274 22.84 5.45 -2.05
N ALA A 275 23.12 6.69 -2.48
CA ALA A 275 22.97 7.85 -1.61
C ALA A 275 22.53 9.08 -2.38
N LEU A 276 21.69 9.91 -1.74
CA LEU A 276 21.26 11.20 -2.23
C LEU A 276 21.91 12.29 -1.38
N THR A 277 22.61 13.23 -2.02
CA THR A 277 23.10 14.44 -1.35
C THR A 277 22.16 15.60 -1.65
N GLN A 278 21.62 16.22 -0.61
CA GLN A 278 20.80 17.42 -0.66
C GLN A 278 21.54 18.57 0.05
N PHE A 279 21.15 19.81 -0.23
CA PHE A 279 21.80 20.99 0.33
C PHE A 279 20.81 21.78 1.19
N GLU A 280 21.22 22.12 2.40
CA GLU A 280 20.49 22.95 3.35
C GLU A 280 21.14 24.33 3.44
N ARG A 281 20.36 25.39 3.63
CA ARG A 281 20.92 26.73 3.89
C ARG A 281 21.23 26.86 5.39
N GLY A 282 22.51 27.00 5.72
CA GLY A 282 23.01 27.36 7.04
C GLY A 282 23.48 28.81 7.10
N GLU A 283 24.00 29.23 8.26
CA GLU A 283 24.44 30.61 8.54
C GLU A 283 25.56 31.08 7.60
N GLY A 284 26.46 30.19 7.19
CA GLY A 284 27.62 30.49 6.34
C GLY A 284 27.48 30.08 4.87
N GLY A 285 26.30 29.65 4.41
CA GLY A 285 26.09 29.16 3.03
C GLY A 285 25.33 27.84 2.94
N PHE A 286 25.60 27.04 1.91
CA PHE A 286 24.95 25.74 1.72
C PHE A 286 25.74 24.61 2.38
N VAL A 287 25.05 23.76 3.15
CA VAL A 287 25.61 22.60 3.85
C VAL A 287 25.11 21.31 3.16
N PRO A 288 26.00 20.41 2.71
CA PRO A 288 25.58 19.14 2.13
C PRO A 288 25.13 18.15 3.22
N ARG A 289 24.00 17.50 2.99
CA ARG A 289 23.49 16.37 3.77
C ARG A 289 23.35 15.17 2.86
N THR A 290 23.98 14.06 3.23
CA THR A 290 23.88 12.80 2.48
C THR A 290 22.97 11.83 3.21
N HIS A 291 21.99 11.30 2.48
CA HIS A 291 21.04 10.31 2.96
C HIS A 291 21.26 9.00 2.20
N ALA A 292 21.22 7.88 2.92
CA ALA A 292 21.18 6.57 2.28
C ALA A 292 19.86 6.43 1.49
N VAL A 293 19.93 5.71 0.37
CA VAL A 293 18.75 5.28 -0.38
C VAL A 293 18.61 3.78 -0.16
N ASP A 294 17.45 3.35 0.32
CA ASP A 294 17.18 1.94 0.61
C ASP A 294 17.40 1.08 -0.65
N THR A 295 18.13 -0.02 -0.48
CA THR A 295 18.43 -0.97 -1.56
C THR A 295 17.94 -2.39 -1.28
N GLU A 296 17.42 -2.62 -0.08
CA GLU A 296 16.96 -3.92 0.36
C GLU A 296 15.55 -4.22 -0.12
N GLU A 297 15.31 -5.48 -0.46
CA GLU A 297 13.98 -6.02 -0.73
C GLU A 297 13.80 -7.28 0.11
N ARG A 298 12.59 -7.45 0.66
CA ARG A 298 12.20 -8.72 1.26
C ARG A 298 11.77 -9.70 0.18
N PRO A 299 12.09 -11.00 0.33
CA PRO A 299 11.70 -12.02 -0.62
C PRO A 299 10.18 -12.20 -0.63
N PRO A 300 9.62 -12.88 -1.64
CA PRO A 300 8.25 -13.39 -1.58
C PRO A 300 7.95 -14.03 -0.22
N MET A 301 6.83 -13.67 0.38
CA MET A 301 6.46 -14.19 1.71
C MET A 301 6.28 -15.71 1.69
N GLY A 302 5.89 -16.29 0.54
CA GLY A 302 5.84 -17.74 0.34
C GLY A 302 7.18 -18.47 0.55
N ASP A 303 8.31 -17.77 0.38
CA ASP A 303 9.65 -18.32 0.56
C ASP A 303 10.13 -18.27 2.02
N VAL A 304 9.35 -17.64 2.91
CA VAL A 304 9.67 -17.55 4.34
C VAL A 304 9.20 -18.81 5.05
N ALA A 305 10.14 -19.54 5.68
CA ALA A 305 9.88 -20.82 6.33
C ALA A 305 8.73 -20.77 7.35
N GLU A 306 8.68 -19.74 8.19
CA GLU A 306 7.61 -19.54 9.18
C GLU A 306 6.23 -19.36 8.53
N TYR A 307 6.19 -18.70 7.37
CA TYR A 307 4.96 -18.51 6.60
C TYR A 307 4.51 -19.83 5.96
N ALA A 308 5.43 -20.54 5.32
CA ALA A 308 5.17 -21.83 4.68
C ALA A 308 4.66 -22.86 5.70
N ALA A 309 5.25 -22.91 6.90
CA ALA A 309 4.79 -23.78 7.98
C ALA A 309 3.36 -23.44 8.44
N ARG A 310 2.99 -22.15 8.50
CA ARG A 310 1.63 -21.71 8.82
C ARG A 310 0.62 -22.07 7.73
N ALA A 311 1.00 -21.90 6.46
CA ALA A 311 0.16 -22.26 5.32
C ALA A 311 -0.10 -23.77 5.25
N GLY A 312 0.92 -24.60 5.48
CA GLY A 312 0.79 -26.06 5.55
C GLY A 312 -0.21 -26.52 6.60
N ARG A 313 -0.20 -25.89 7.79
CA ARG A 313 -1.18 -26.18 8.86
C ARG A 313 -2.63 -25.82 8.50
N ARG A 314 -2.84 -24.78 7.69
CA ARG A 314 -4.18 -24.41 7.20
C ARG A 314 -4.73 -25.45 6.23
N ASN A 315 -3.90 -26.01 5.36
CA ASN A 315 -4.33 -27.04 4.41
C ASN A 315 -4.60 -28.40 5.07
N THR A 316 -3.91 -28.75 6.16
CA THR A 316 -4.14 -30.01 6.88
C THR A 316 -5.32 -29.99 7.85
N GLY A 317 -5.82 -28.81 8.24
CA GLY A 317 -6.95 -28.67 9.16
C GLY A 317 -8.33 -28.53 8.49
N ALA A 318 -8.38 -28.54 7.16
CA ALA A 318 -9.58 -28.43 6.34
C ALA A 318 -9.99 -29.76 5.65
N ALA A 319 -9.42 -30.88 6.09
CA ALA A 319 -9.70 -32.23 5.61
C ALA A 319 -10.49 -33.05 6.63
#